data_AF-A0A1X6YRK8-F1
#
_entry.id   AF-A0A1X6YRK8-F1
#
_cell.length_a   1.000
_cell.length_b   1.000
_cell.length_c   1.000
_cell.angle_alpha   90.00
_cell.angle_beta   90.00
_cell.angle_gamma   90.00
#
_symmetry.space_group_name_H-M   'P 1'
#
loop_
_entity.id
_entity.type
_entity.pdbx_description
1 polymer ?
#
loop_
_entity_poly.entity_id
_entity_poly.type
_entity_poly.pdbx_seq_one_letter_code
_entity_poly.pdbx_strand_id
1 'polypeptide(L)' 'MNANQIISMIGRMVMRRLISRGVNAGIDTAFGKGKAPKDMTPEERQQARSAKKTSRQAKRAMRVARRAGRL' A
#
# COMPACT_ATOMS: atom_id res chain seq x y z
N MET A 1 -26.40 -11.49 -18.69
CA MET A 1 -25.56 -10.52 -17.95
C MET A 1 -26.44 -9.87 -16.91
N ASN A 2 -26.19 -10.08 -15.63
CA ASN A 2 -27.08 -9.59 -14.58
C ASN A 2 -26.73 -8.15 -14.21
N ALA A 3 -27.70 -7.24 -14.24
CA ALA A 3 -27.52 -5.85 -13.77
C ALA A 3 -26.95 -5.79 -12.33
N ASN A 4 -27.28 -6.79 -11.49
CA ASN A 4 -26.70 -6.95 -10.16
C ASN A 4 -25.18 -7.21 -10.17
N GLN A 5 -24.64 -7.88 -11.19
CA GLN A 5 -23.19 -8.06 -11.36
C GLN A 5 -22.51 -6.73 -11.74
N ILE A 6 -23.17 -5.91 -12.56
CA ILE A 6 -22.66 -4.59 -12.94
C ILE A 6 -22.62 -3.66 -11.72
N ILE A 7 -23.71 -3.60 -10.93
CA ILE A 7 -23.78 -2.78 -9.71
C ILE A 7 -22.75 -3.24 -8.68
N SER A 8 -22.62 -4.56 -8.47
CA SER A 8 -21.63 -5.08 -7.53
C SER A 8 -20.18 -4.94 -8.02
N MET A 9 -19.94 -4.86 -9.33
CA MET A 9 -18.62 -4.50 -9.88
C MET A 9 -18.31 -3.02 -9.65
N ILE A 10 -19.27 -2.13 -9.93
CA ILE A 10 -19.09 -0.69 -9.76
C ILE A 10 -18.87 -0.35 -8.29
N GLY A 11 -19.69 -0.87 -7.37
CA GLY A 11 -19.53 -0.65 -5.94
C GLY A 11 -18.15 -1.13 -5.44
N ARG A 12 -17.69 -2.30 -5.90
CA ARG A 12 -16.34 -2.80 -5.58
C ARG A 12 -15.24 -1.92 -6.15
N MET A 13 -15.38 -1.41 -7.38
CA MET A 13 -14.40 -0.50 -7.98
C MET A 13 -14.33 0.83 -7.25
N VAL A 14 -15.48 1.43 -6.90
CA VAL A 14 -15.57 2.70 -6.17
C VAL A 14 -14.97 2.55 -4.78
N MET A 15 -15.39 1.53 -4.02
CA MET A 15 -14.87 1.29 -2.67
C MET A 15 -13.36 1.03 -2.71
N ARG A 16 -12.89 0.22 -3.66
CA ARG A 16 -11.45 -0.02 -3.84
C ARG A 16 -10.71 1.27 -4.18
N ARG A 17 -11.26 2.14 -5.04
CA ARG A 17 -10.63 3.42 -5.41
C ARG A 17 -10.60 4.39 -4.25
N LEU A 18 -11.68 4.48 -3.47
CA LEU A 18 -11.80 5.35 -2.29
C LEU A 18 -10.83 4.92 -1.19
N ILE A 19 -10.81 3.64 -0.82
CA ILE A 19 -9.85 3.12 0.17
C ILE A 19 -8.43 3.33 -0.33
N SER A 20 -8.14 3.01 -1.60
CA SER A 20 -6.79 3.19 -2.14
C SER A 20 -6.34 4.66 -2.10
N ARG A 21 -7.23 5.60 -2.44
CA ARG A 21 -6.93 7.03 -2.39
C ARG A 21 -6.83 7.56 -0.96
N GLY A 22 -7.73 7.14 -0.07
CA GLY A 22 -7.73 7.54 1.34
C GLY A 22 -6.52 7.02 2.11
N VAL A 23 -6.12 5.77 1.87
CA VAL A 23 -4.89 5.20 2.46
C VAL A 23 -3.65 5.89 1.92
N ASN A 24 -3.55 6.11 0.60
CA ASN A 24 -2.39 6.79 0.03
C ASN A 24 -2.29 8.25 0.51
N ALA A 25 -3.40 8.99 0.54
CA ALA A 25 -3.44 10.35 1.07
C ALA A 25 -3.14 10.41 2.57
N GLY A 26 -3.66 9.45 3.35
CA GLY A 26 -3.38 9.31 4.78
C GLY A 26 -1.91 9.01 5.03
N ILE A 27 -1.30 8.12 4.25
CA ILE A 27 0.13 7.83 4.32
C ILE A 27 0.97 9.04 3.88
N ASP A 28 0.61 9.71 2.79
CA ASP A 28 1.32 10.92 2.32
C ASP A 28 1.20 12.08 3.31
N THR A 29 0.10 12.15 4.07
CA THR A 29 -0.10 13.19 5.10
C THR A 29 0.61 12.80 6.41
N ALA A 30 0.55 11.53 6.82
CA ALA A 30 1.13 11.04 8.06
C ALA A 30 2.66 10.84 7.98
N PHE A 31 3.18 10.47 6.80
CA PHE A 31 4.59 10.19 6.57
C PHE A 31 5.26 11.20 5.62
N GLY A 32 4.51 12.21 5.16
CA GLY A 32 4.95 13.17 4.14
C GLY A 32 5.00 12.54 2.75
N LYS A 33 4.63 13.31 1.71
CA LYS A 33 4.95 12.97 0.31
C LYS A 33 6.41 12.53 0.27
N GLY A 34 6.67 11.24 0.01
CA GLY A 34 8.00 10.65 0.12
C GLY A 34 9.03 11.51 -0.61
N LYS A 35 9.83 12.28 0.14
CA LYS A 35 10.83 13.19 -0.42
C LYS A 35 11.78 12.38 -1.30
N ALA A 36 12.26 12.96 -2.41
CA ALA A 36 13.27 12.27 -3.19
C ALA A 36 14.50 12.02 -2.29
N PRO A 37 15.23 10.90 -2.41
CA PRO A 37 16.36 10.59 -1.53
C PRO A 37 17.44 11.68 -1.45
N LYS A 38 17.48 12.54 -2.47
CA LYS A 38 18.35 13.73 -2.60
C LYS A 38 17.93 14.91 -1.70
N ASP A 39 16.65 14.99 -1.34
CA ASP A 39 16.06 16.09 -0.55
C ASP A 39 15.79 15.66 0.92
N MET A 40 16.23 14.45 1.29
CA MET A 40 16.08 13.89 2.64
C MET A 40 17.29 14.25 3.52
N THR A 41 17.03 14.65 4.76
CA THR A 41 18.09 14.79 5.77
C THR A 41 18.71 13.43 6.10
N PRO A 42 19.93 13.37 6.67
CA PRO A 42 20.57 12.11 7.04
C PRO A 42 19.72 11.23 7.97
N GLU A 43 18.97 11.87 8.87
CA GLU A 43 18.06 11.22 9.83
C GLU A 43 16.82 10.65 9.15
N GLU A 44 16.18 11.43 8.27
CA GLU A 44 15.05 10.96 7.44
C GLU A 44 15.45 9.76 6.57
N ARG A 45 16.69 9.77 6.06
CA ARG A 45 17.23 8.67 5.25
C ARG A 45 17.44 7.39 6.06
N GLN A 46 17.81 7.49 7.35
CA GLN A 46 17.91 6.32 8.23
C GLN A 46 16.53 5.72 8.55
N GLN A 47 15.54 6.56 8.84
CA GLN A 47 14.16 6.11 9.05
C GLN A 47 13.57 5.48 7.79
N ALA A 48 13.81 6.05 6.61
CA ALA A 48 13.38 5.46 5.34
C ALA A 48 14.05 4.08 5.10
N ARG A 49 15.33 3.92 5.49
CA ARG A 49 16.05 2.64 5.38
C ARG A 49 15.49 1.59 6.33
N SER A 50 15.17 1.93 7.58
CA SER A 50 14.56 0.99 8.54
C SER A 50 13.16 0.59 8.05
N ALA A 51 12.32 1.53 7.65
CA ALA A 51 11.01 1.26 7.05
C ALA A 51 11.09 0.37 5.79
N LYS A 52 12.10 0.58 4.95
CA LYS A 52 12.36 -0.27 3.76
C LYS A 52 12.76 -1.69 4.12
N LYS A 53 13.52 -1.90 5.21
CA LYS A 53 13.86 -3.25 5.71
C LYS A 53 12.61 -3.97 6.23
N THR A 54 11.80 -3.30 7.06
CA THR A 54 10.56 -3.85 7.61
C THR A 54 9.58 -4.22 6.50
N SER A 55 9.36 -3.31 5.53
CA SER A 55 8.48 -3.59 4.39
C SER A 55 8.98 -4.73 3.50
N ARG A 56 10.30 -4.91 3.35
CA ARG A 56 10.88 -6.07 2.63
C ARG A 56 10.60 -7.38 3.34
N GLN A 57 10.76 -7.44 4.66
CA GLN A 57 10.42 -8.63 5.46
C GLN A 57 8.93 -8.94 5.39
N ALA A 58 8.07 -7.93 5.58
CA ALA A 58 6.62 -8.10 5.46
C ALA A 58 6.20 -8.62 4.08
N LYS A 59 6.80 -8.11 3.00
CA LYS A 59 6.57 -8.61 1.63
C LYS A 59 6.99 -10.07 1.45
N ARG A 60 8.10 -10.49 2.05
CA ARG A 60 8.54 -11.89 2.01
C ARG A 60 7.56 -12.80 2.77
N ALA A 61 7.18 -12.41 3.98
CA ALA A 61 6.18 -13.13 4.78
C ALA A 61 4.85 -13.28 4.03
N MET A 62 4.33 -12.18 3.45
CA MET A 62 3.10 -12.23 2.64
C MET A 62 3.24 -13.12 1.40
N ARG A 63 4.39 -13.16 0.73
CA ARG A 63 4.61 -14.06 -0.40
C ARG A 63 4.56 -15.53 0.02
N VAL A 64 5.13 -15.85 1.17
CA VAL A 64 5.06 -17.21 1.75
C VAL A 64 3.62 -17.54 2.12
N ALA A 65 2.93 -16.66 2.85
CA ALA A 65 1.54 -16.85 3.24
C ALA A 65 0.61 -17.08 2.02
N ARG A 66 0.80 -16.31 0.94
CA ARG A 66 0.03 -16.49 -0.31
C ARG A 66 0.31 -17.81 -1.03
N ARG A 67 1.52 -18.35 -0.89
CA ARG A 67 1.86 -19.66 -1.47
C ARG A 67 1.28 -20.78 -0.61
N ALA A 68 1.39 -20.66 0.71
CA ALA A 68 0.83 -21.61 1.66
C ALA A 68 -0.70 -21.69 1.56
N GLY A 69 -1.41 -20.57 1.47
CA GLY A 69 -2.87 -20.57 1.30
C GLY A 69 -3.38 -20.84 -0.12
N ARG A 70 -2.49 -21.17 -1.07
CA ARG A 70 -2.85 -21.64 -2.42
C ARG A 70 -2.65 -23.14 -2.60
N LEU A 71 -1.99 -23.79 -1.63
CA LEU A 71 -1.93 -25.25 -1.48
C LEU A 71 -3.14 -25.68 -0.64
#